data_AF-A0A9W9BXA8-F1
#
_entry.id   AF-A0A9W9BXA8-F1
#
_cell.length_a   1.000
_cell.length_b   1.000
_cell.length_c   1.000
_cell.angle_alpha   90.00
_cell.angle_beta   90.00
_cell.angle_gamma   90.00
#
_symmetry.space_group_name_H-M   'P 1'
#
loop_
_entity.id
_entity.type
_entity.pdbx_description
1 polymer ?
#
loop_
_entity_poly.entity_id
_entity_poly.type
_entity_poly.pdbx_seq_one_letter_code
_entity_poly.pdbx_strand_id
1 'polypeptide(L)'
;MATDFVEALDGLTVTAEGLQQFTFQNTFPEFYLSSFAIFALGPEVSKSDLEEAAKAINEQAQAELGFDDSELAEMGYAAAVSDLCQLHQGSAPDVARYYCERFDKAGSRTVNDPSWYPLGFLGIVSADWRKQGVVLVFYDARHRQPQAEPIAVRAFMVDSQKTGQAVISLRQGDDGYENVKKSSVMA
;
A
#
# COMPACT_ATOMS: atom_id res chain seq x y z
N MET A 1 -8.29 13.03 -11.78
CA MET A 1 -7.14 12.94 -10.87
C MET A 1 -6.83 11.49 -10.49
N ALA A 2 -7.73 10.77 -9.83
CA ALA A 2 -7.46 9.37 -9.45
C ALA A 2 -7.32 8.44 -10.67
N THR A 3 -8.22 8.56 -11.65
CA THR A 3 -8.12 7.84 -12.94
C THR A 3 -6.84 8.17 -13.69
N ASP A 4 -6.51 9.46 -13.83
CA ASP A 4 -5.27 9.90 -14.49
C ASP A 4 -4.01 9.38 -13.77
N PHE A 5 -4.04 9.32 -12.43
CA PHE A 5 -2.96 8.76 -11.63
C PHE A 5 -2.80 7.26 -11.86
N VAL A 6 -3.90 6.51 -11.89
CA VAL A 6 -3.92 5.07 -12.17
C VAL A 6 -3.40 4.78 -13.59
N GLU A 7 -3.90 5.51 -14.59
CA GLU A 7 -3.47 5.36 -15.99
C GLU A 7 -2.00 5.72 -16.19
N ALA A 8 -1.49 6.74 -15.49
CA ALA A 8 -0.08 7.13 -15.55
C ALA A 8 0.88 6.12 -14.91
N LEU A 9 0.39 5.22 -14.05
CA LEU A 9 1.18 4.20 -13.39
C LEU A 9 1.10 2.83 -14.06
N ASP A 10 0.05 2.54 -14.84
CA ASP A 10 -0.10 1.24 -15.48
C ASP A 10 1.02 0.98 -16.50
N GLY A 11 1.85 -0.03 -16.23
CA GLY A 11 3.00 -0.38 -17.07
C GLY A 11 4.22 0.51 -16.90
N LEU A 12 4.22 1.44 -15.93
CA LEU A 12 5.42 2.22 -15.59
C LEU A 12 6.51 1.27 -15.06
N THR A 13 7.69 1.34 -15.64
CA THR A 13 8.87 0.62 -15.14
C THR A 13 9.73 1.54 -14.29
N VAL A 14 10.03 1.12 -13.06
CA VAL A 14 10.91 1.85 -12.14
C VAL A 14 12.18 1.06 -11.87
N THR A 15 13.33 1.75 -11.83
CA THR A 15 14.60 1.09 -11.50
C THR A 15 14.66 0.93 -10.00
N ALA A 16 14.69 -0.31 -9.55
CA ALA A 16 14.70 -0.60 -8.14
C ALA A 16 16.15 -0.68 -7.64
N GLU A 17 16.69 0.43 -7.13
CA GLU A 17 17.98 0.36 -6.44
C GLU A 17 17.84 -0.45 -5.15
N GLY A 18 18.61 -1.53 -5.07
CA GLY A 18 18.85 -2.27 -3.82
C GLY A 18 17.60 -2.75 -3.11
N LEU A 19 16.61 -3.33 -3.81
CA LEU A 19 15.59 -4.10 -3.09
C LEU A 19 16.31 -5.20 -2.30
N GLN A 20 16.09 -5.24 -0.98
CA GLN A 20 16.61 -6.31 -0.16
C GLN A 20 16.20 -7.66 -0.77
N GLN A 21 17.16 -8.58 -0.82
CA GLN A 21 16.96 -9.88 -1.45
C GLN A 21 15.83 -10.62 -0.74
N PHE A 22 14.86 -11.10 -1.51
CA PHE A 22 13.84 -12.01 -1.01
C PHE A 22 14.54 -13.34 -0.66
N THR A 23 14.79 -13.59 0.61
CA THR A 23 15.43 -14.83 1.09
C THR A 23 14.41 -15.69 1.85
N PHE A 24 14.69 -16.99 1.98
CA PHE A 24 13.93 -17.93 2.83
C PHE A 24 14.00 -17.60 4.34
N GLN A 25 14.66 -16.49 4.72
CA GLN A 25 14.65 -15.93 6.07
C GLN A 25 13.72 -14.70 6.17
N ASN A 26 13.34 -14.11 5.03
CA ASN A 26 12.28 -13.10 4.89
C ASN A 26 10.97 -13.73 4.34
N THR A 27 10.82 -15.06 4.41
CA THR A 27 9.61 -15.79 3.99
C THR A 27 8.52 -15.69 5.03
N PHE A 28 7.61 -14.72 4.86
CA PHE A 28 6.34 -14.64 5.58
C PHE A 28 6.32 -14.59 7.13
N PRO A 29 7.42 -14.47 7.94
CA PRO A 29 7.28 -14.52 9.40
C PRO A 29 6.95 -13.11 9.97
N GLU A 30 7.06 -12.07 9.14
CA GLU A 30 6.82 -10.66 9.48
C GLU A 30 5.48 -10.16 8.90
N PHE A 31 4.59 -11.04 8.43
CA PHE A 31 3.25 -10.70 7.93
C PHE A 31 2.56 -9.69 8.86
N TYR A 32 2.61 -9.97 10.17
CA TYR A 32 2.07 -9.14 11.24
C TYR A 32 2.80 -7.79 11.39
N LEU A 33 4.11 -7.74 11.23
CA LEU A 33 4.91 -6.52 11.43
C LEU A 33 4.93 -5.59 10.21
N SER A 34 3.98 -5.74 9.28
CA SER A 34 4.02 -5.10 7.98
C SER A 34 2.77 -4.29 7.65
N SER A 35 2.95 -2.97 7.48
CA SER A 35 1.88 -2.00 7.19
C SER A 35 2.10 -1.33 5.83
N PHE A 36 1.05 -1.20 5.02
CA PHE A 36 1.08 -0.33 3.85
C PHE A 36 1.18 1.14 4.26
N ALA A 37 2.12 1.87 3.64
CA ALA A 37 2.19 3.31 3.80
C ALA A 37 0.98 4.00 3.15
N ILE A 38 0.39 4.98 3.83
CA ILE A 38 -0.66 5.83 3.29
C ILE A 38 -0.12 7.22 3.00
N PHE A 39 -0.36 7.72 1.78
CA PHE A 39 0.03 9.04 1.31
C PHE A 39 -1.16 9.86 0.80
N ALA A 40 -1.12 11.16 1.01
CA ALA A 40 -1.96 12.14 0.35
C ALA A 40 -1.43 12.41 -1.07
N LEU A 41 -2.25 12.08 -2.07
CA LEU A 41 -2.02 12.36 -3.49
C LEU A 41 -2.80 13.61 -3.95
N GLY A 42 -3.88 13.96 -3.25
CA GLY A 42 -4.62 15.20 -3.48
C GLY A 42 -4.12 16.36 -2.59
N PRO A 43 -4.04 17.60 -3.11
CA PRO A 43 -3.61 18.75 -2.33
C PRO A 43 -4.58 19.14 -1.20
N GLU A 44 -5.85 18.72 -1.27
CA GLU A 44 -6.87 18.94 -0.26
C GLU A 44 -6.84 17.94 0.89
N VAL A 45 -6.06 16.85 0.76
CA VAL A 45 -6.04 15.76 1.73
C VAL A 45 -5.15 16.13 2.91
N SER A 46 -5.77 16.26 4.08
CA SER A 46 -5.09 16.58 5.33
C SER A 46 -4.53 15.33 6.01
N LYS A 47 -3.64 15.52 6.99
CA LYS A 47 -3.15 14.41 7.83
C LYS A 47 -4.30 13.71 8.57
N SER A 48 -5.31 14.47 9.01
CA SER A 48 -6.49 13.91 9.69
C SER A 48 -7.28 12.97 8.77
N ASP A 49 -7.38 13.29 7.48
CA ASP A 49 -8.06 12.43 6.50
C ASP A 49 -7.30 11.10 6.33
N LEU A 50 -5.96 11.15 6.32
CA LEU A 50 -5.12 9.96 6.26
C LEU A 50 -5.22 9.10 7.52
N GLU A 51 -5.26 9.72 8.70
CA GLU A 51 -5.43 9.02 9.98
C GLU A 51 -6.82 8.37 10.08
N GLU A 52 -7.87 9.06 9.60
CA GLU A 52 -9.22 8.48 9.51
C GLU A 52 -9.27 7.30 8.53
N ALA A 53 -8.64 7.43 7.37
CA ALA A 53 -8.52 6.35 6.39
C ALA A 53 -7.76 5.16 6.96
N ALA A 54 -6.61 5.40 7.61
CA ALA A 54 -5.82 4.35 8.26
C ALA A 54 -6.66 3.57 9.28
N LYS A 55 -7.36 4.30 10.16
CA LYS A 55 -8.23 3.71 11.17
C LYS A 55 -9.30 2.81 10.53
N ALA A 56 -10.04 3.32 9.56
CA ALA A 56 -11.11 2.58 8.90
C ALA A 56 -10.61 1.34 8.14
N ILE A 57 -9.45 1.42 7.49
CA ILE A 57 -8.82 0.29 6.79
C ILE A 57 -8.40 -0.78 7.80
N ASN A 58 -7.82 -0.38 8.94
CA ASN A 58 -7.41 -1.31 9.98
C ASN A 58 -8.61 -1.97 10.68
N GLU A 59 -9.71 -1.25 10.90
CA GLU A 59 -10.97 -1.83 11.42
C GLU A 59 -11.56 -2.88 10.45
N GLN A 60 -11.50 -2.62 9.14
CA GLN A 60 -11.90 -3.60 8.12
C GLN A 60 -10.99 -4.83 8.13
N ALA A 61 -9.68 -4.62 8.18
CA ALA A 61 -8.70 -5.71 8.23
C ALA A 61 -8.86 -6.57 9.49
N GLN A 62 -9.10 -5.93 10.64
CA GLN A 62 -9.37 -6.59 11.91
C GLN A 62 -10.64 -7.47 11.81
N ALA A 63 -11.72 -6.93 11.24
CA ALA A 63 -12.96 -7.67 11.05
C ALA A 63 -12.79 -8.88 10.12
N GLU A 64 -12.02 -8.74 9.04
CA GLU A 64 -11.74 -9.83 8.09
C GLU A 64 -10.91 -10.97 8.73
N LEU A 65 -9.94 -10.62 9.56
CA LEU A 65 -9.10 -11.59 10.27
C LEU A 65 -9.81 -12.21 11.50
N GLY A 66 -10.91 -11.62 11.95
CA GLY A 66 -11.62 -12.03 13.16
C GLY A 66 -10.85 -11.74 14.44
N PHE A 67 -9.95 -10.74 14.41
CA PHE A 67 -9.09 -10.37 15.53
C PHE A 67 -9.80 -9.41 16.50
N ASP A 68 -9.47 -9.52 17.79
CA ASP A 68 -9.79 -8.49 18.78
C ASP A 68 -8.74 -7.36 18.81
N ASP A 69 -8.97 -6.32 19.62
CA ASP A 69 -8.07 -5.15 19.70
C ASP A 69 -6.68 -5.51 20.23
N SER A 70 -6.59 -6.51 21.12
CA SER A 70 -5.32 -6.95 21.71
C SER A 70 -4.50 -7.76 20.72
N GLU A 71 -5.18 -8.62 19.95
CA GLU A 71 -4.58 -9.35 18.84
C GLU A 71 -4.11 -8.37 17.76
N LEU A 72 -4.91 -7.38 17.37
CA LEU A 72 -4.48 -6.36 16.41
C LEU A 72 -3.27 -5.54 16.91
N ALA A 73 -3.22 -5.22 18.20
CA ALA A 73 -2.10 -4.48 18.78
C ALA A 73 -0.80 -5.30 18.84
N GLU A 74 -0.89 -6.62 19.02
CA GLU A 74 0.25 -7.54 18.96
C GLU A 74 0.68 -7.80 17.51
N MET A 75 -0.31 -7.92 16.63
CA MET A 75 -0.16 -8.34 15.24
C MET A 75 0.07 -7.21 14.25
N GLY A 76 -0.02 -5.97 14.69
CA GLY A 76 0.23 -4.78 13.89
C GLY A 76 -0.83 -4.41 12.87
N TYR A 77 -0.83 -3.11 12.58
CA TYR A 77 -1.76 -2.53 11.63
C TYR A 77 -1.49 -3.00 10.20
N ALA A 78 -2.53 -3.03 9.38
CA ALA A 78 -2.42 -3.33 7.96
C ALA A 78 -2.02 -2.10 7.13
N ALA A 79 -2.34 -0.90 7.63
CA ALA A 79 -1.98 0.36 7.01
C ALA A 79 -1.59 1.41 8.04
N ALA A 80 -0.57 2.21 7.72
CA ALA A 80 -0.02 3.23 8.60
C ALA A 80 0.26 4.52 7.83
N VAL A 81 0.04 5.66 8.48
CA VAL A 81 0.35 6.97 7.90
C VAL A 81 1.85 7.20 8.00
N SER A 82 2.49 7.50 6.86
CA SER A 82 3.91 7.86 6.85
C SER A 82 4.14 9.27 7.42
N ASP A 83 5.27 9.50 8.09
CA ASP A 83 5.71 10.84 8.46
C ASP A 83 5.84 11.78 7.24
N LEU A 84 6.30 11.24 6.11
CA LEU A 84 6.21 11.92 4.82
C LEU A 84 4.83 11.66 4.19
N CYS A 85 3.80 12.24 4.79
CA CYS A 85 2.40 11.96 4.44
C CYS A 85 1.89 12.59 3.14
N GLN A 86 2.63 13.51 2.51
CA GLN A 86 2.13 14.30 1.37
C GLN A 86 3.01 14.14 0.13
N LEU A 87 2.40 13.66 -0.96
CA LEU A 87 3.06 13.46 -2.26
C LEU A 87 2.33 14.17 -3.42
N HIS A 88 1.30 14.97 -3.13
CA HIS A 88 0.46 15.68 -4.10
C HIS A 88 1.19 16.67 -5.03
N GLN A 89 2.43 17.08 -4.69
CA GLN A 89 3.25 17.95 -5.55
C GLN A 89 4.03 17.17 -6.61
N GLY A 90 4.15 15.84 -6.46
CA GLY A 90 4.84 14.98 -7.40
C GLY A 90 3.91 14.52 -8.52
N SER A 91 4.46 14.25 -9.70
CA SER A 91 3.74 13.51 -10.74
C SER A 91 3.55 12.05 -10.31
N ALA A 92 2.55 11.34 -10.83
CA ALA A 92 2.33 9.94 -10.47
C ALA A 92 3.61 9.06 -10.63
N PRO A 93 4.39 9.18 -11.74
CA PRO A 93 5.67 8.49 -11.85
C PRO A 93 6.71 8.89 -10.79
N ASP A 94 6.77 10.16 -10.39
CA ASP A 94 7.71 10.61 -9.37
C ASP A 94 7.32 10.09 -7.98
N VAL A 95 6.02 10.00 -7.70
CA VAL A 95 5.48 9.38 -6.47
C VAL A 95 5.87 7.89 -6.39
N ALA A 96 5.68 7.15 -7.48
CA ALA A 96 6.07 5.73 -7.54
C ALA A 96 7.59 5.53 -7.41
N ARG A 97 8.40 6.35 -8.11
CA ARG A 97 9.87 6.33 -7.97
C ARG A 97 10.31 6.68 -6.56
N TYR A 98 9.72 7.72 -5.94
CA TYR A 98 10.02 8.08 -4.56
C TYR A 98 9.85 6.87 -3.62
N TYR A 99 8.72 6.17 -3.71
CA TYR A 99 8.48 5.01 -2.86
C TYR A 99 9.52 3.90 -3.11
N CYS A 100 9.87 3.63 -4.37
CA CYS A 100 10.87 2.62 -4.71
C CYS A 100 12.30 3.01 -4.35
N GLU A 101 12.68 4.26 -4.44
CA GLU A 101 14.10 4.69 -4.36
C GLU A 101 14.45 5.30 -3.01
N ARG A 102 13.48 5.94 -2.33
CA ARG A 102 13.76 6.88 -1.23
C ARG A 102 12.96 6.64 0.04
N PHE A 103 11.83 5.94 -0.03
CA PHE A 103 11.07 5.62 1.17
C PHE A 103 11.95 4.82 2.14
N ASP A 104 11.81 5.06 3.44
CA ASP A 104 12.57 4.29 4.44
C ASP A 104 11.98 2.88 4.53
N LYS A 105 12.66 1.95 3.86
CA LYS A 105 12.27 0.54 3.77
C LYS A 105 12.65 -0.26 5.01
N ALA A 106 13.52 0.31 5.86
CA ALA A 106 13.98 -0.34 7.08
C ALA A 106 13.10 0.01 8.29
N GLY A 107 12.51 1.21 8.30
CA GLY A 107 11.65 1.72 9.36
C GLY A 107 12.30 1.72 10.75
N SER A 108 11.59 2.21 11.77
CA SER A 108 12.08 2.12 13.16
C SER A 108 11.83 0.74 13.80
N ARG A 109 11.29 -0.23 13.02
CA ARG A 109 10.88 -1.58 13.42
C ARG A 109 9.84 -1.60 14.55
N THR A 110 9.08 -0.53 14.74
CA THR A 110 7.90 -0.57 15.61
C THR A 110 6.71 -1.09 14.82
N VAL A 111 5.79 -1.77 15.51
CA VAL A 111 4.62 -2.48 14.94
C VAL A 111 3.67 -1.54 14.16
N ASN A 112 3.82 -0.22 14.32
CA ASN A 112 2.93 0.79 13.74
C ASN A 112 3.59 1.63 12.64
N ASP A 113 4.86 1.37 12.31
CA ASP A 113 5.51 2.07 11.21
C ASP A 113 5.16 1.40 9.87
N PRO A 114 4.97 2.17 8.80
CA PRO A 114 4.81 1.59 7.48
C PRO A 114 6.04 0.78 7.07
N SER A 115 5.79 -0.43 6.58
CA SER A 115 6.82 -1.40 6.23
C SER A 115 6.95 -1.53 4.71
N TRP A 116 8.11 -2.03 4.30
CA TRP A 116 8.50 -2.28 2.91
C TRP A 116 7.64 -3.31 2.17
N TYR A 117 6.99 -4.20 2.92
CA TYR A 117 6.21 -5.29 2.37
C TYR A 117 4.74 -5.18 2.84
N PRO A 118 3.75 -5.49 1.98
CA PRO A 118 3.86 -5.80 0.56
C PRO A 118 4.45 -4.63 -0.21
N LEU A 119 5.13 -4.92 -1.32
CA LEU A 119 5.68 -3.87 -2.16
C LEU A 119 4.51 -3.06 -2.72
N GLY A 120 4.18 -1.93 -2.07
CA GLY A 120 3.07 -1.09 -2.47
C GLY A 120 2.72 -0.03 -1.43
N PHE A 121 1.86 0.91 -1.82
CA PHE A 121 1.35 1.94 -0.93
C PHE A 121 -0.12 2.26 -1.26
N LEU A 122 -0.78 2.90 -0.31
CA LEU A 122 -2.12 3.42 -0.44
C LEU A 122 -2.07 4.93 -0.69
N GLY A 123 -2.88 5.40 -1.63
CA GLY A 123 -2.98 6.79 -2.03
C GLY A 123 -4.38 7.33 -1.82
N ILE A 124 -4.50 8.40 -1.04
CA ILE A 124 -5.75 9.14 -0.84
C ILE A 124 -5.73 10.36 -1.76
N VAL A 125 -6.61 10.36 -2.78
CA VAL A 125 -6.65 11.40 -3.81
C VAL A 125 -7.58 12.54 -3.44
N SER A 126 -8.54 12.32 -2.53
CA SER A 126 -9.48 13.35 -2.10
C SER A 126 -9.97 13.12 -0.68
N ALA A 127 -10.38 14.18 0.01
CA ALA A 127 -10.97 14.09 1.35
C ALA A 127 -12.27 13.25 1.38
N ASP A 128 -13.00 13.20 0.25
CA ASP A 128 -14.17 12.33 0.05
C ASP A 128 -13.80 10.87 -0.29
N TRP A 129 -12.68 10.36 0.22
CA TRP A 129 -12.15 9.03 -0.09
C TRP A 129 -13.13 7.89 0.19
N ARG A 130 -14.04 8.05 1.16
CA ARG A 130 -15.13 7.09 1.43
C ARG A 130 -16.08 6.89 0.24
N LYS A 131 -16.20 7.88 -0.65
CA LYS A 131 -17.02 7.78 -1.87
C LYS A 131 -16.19 7.47 -3.10
N GLN A 132 -14.98 8.02 -3.17
CA GLN A 132 -14.12 7.88 -4.35
C GLN A 132 -13.31 6.58 -4.35
N GLY A 133 -13.07 6.01 -3.18
CA GLY A 133 -12.16 4.89 -3.00
C GLY A 133 -10.73 5.31 -2.69
N VAL A 134 -9.86 4.31 -2.59
CA VAL A 134 -8.44 4.45 -2.27
C VAL A 134 -7.63 3.94 -3.46
N VAL A 135 -6.60 4.68 -3.87
CA VAL A 135 -5.64 4.19 -4.86
C VAL A 135 -4.75 3.16 -4.18
N LEU A 136 -4.72 1.94 -4.67
CA LEU A 136 -3.75 0.94 -4.27
C LEU A 136 -2.69 0.83 -5.36
N VAL A 137 -1.45 1.09 -5.00
CA VAL A 137 -0.28 0.91 -5.86
C VAL A 137 0.49 -0.31 -5.38
N PHE A 138 0.82 -1.21 -6.29
CA PHE A 138 1.53 -2.45 -6.02
C PHE A 138 2.62 -2.69 -7.07
N TYR A 139 3.75 -3.26 -6.66
CA TYR A 139 4.87 -3.59 -7.54
C TYR A 139 4.84 -5.06 -7.94
N ASP A 140 4.85 -5.31 -9.25
CA ASP A 140 4.73 -6.65 -9.83
C ASP A 140 6.05 -7.42 -9.70
N ALA A 141 6.21 -8.12 -8.57
CA ALA A 141 7.40 -8.91 -8.26
C ALA A 141 7.45 -10.30 -8.94
N ARG A 142 6.69 -10.52 -10.03
CA ARG A 142 6.75 -11.78 -10.81
C ARG A 142 8.14 -12.06 -11.43
N HIS A 143 9.00 -11.05 -11.49
CA HIS A 143 10.41 -11.21 -11.81
C HIS A 143 11.20 -11.55 -10.54
N ARG A 144 11.78 -12.76 -10.51
CA ARG A 144 12.68 -13.18 -9.42
C ARG A 144 13.80 -12.14 -9.30
N GLN A 145 13.82 -11.42 -8.19
CA GLN A 145 14.93 -10.56 -7.78
C GLN A 145 15.29 -9.46 -8.80
N PRO A 146 14.71 -8.26 -8.70
CA PRO A 146 15.28 -7.11 -9.38
C PRO A 146 16.51 -6.64 -8.59
N GLN A 147 17.60 -7.39 -8.65
CA GLN A 147 18.90 -6.72 -8.55
C GLN A 147 19.14 -6.09 -9.92
N ALA A 148 18.86 -4.79 -10.01
CA ALA A 148 19.05 -3.96 -11.20
C ALA A 148 18.08 -4.19 -12.39
N GLU A 149 17.02 -4.99 -12.24
CA GLU A 149 15.96 -5.08 -13.26
C GLU A 149 14.82 -4.08 -12.97
N PRO A 150 14.28 -3.38 -14.00
CA PRO A 150 13.11 -2.52 -13.82
C PRO A 150 11.88 -3.32 -13.35
N ILE A 151 11.17 -2.83 -12.33
CA ILE A 151 9.90 -3.43 -11.88
C ILE A 151 8.73 -2.69 -12.54
N ALA A 152 7.74 -3.45 -12.98
CA ALA A 152 6.46 -2.88 -13.39
C ALA A 152 5.62 -2.46 -12.18
N VAL A 153 5.23 -1.19 -12.15
CA VAL A 153 4.26 -0.65 -11.21
C VAL A 153 2.86 -0.91 -11.75
N ARG A 154 1.93 -1.22 -10.85
CA ARG A 154 0.51 -1.30 -11.15
C ARG A 154 -0.27 -0.50 -10.13
N ALA A 155 -1.36 0.13 -10.57
CA ALA A 155 -2.23 0.90 -9.69
C ALA A 155 -3.70 0.67 -10.07
N PHE A 156 -4.60 0.76 -9.10
CA PHE A 156 -6.04 0.71 -9.33
C PHE A 156 -6.81 1.35 -8.17
N MET A 157 -8.07 1.67 -8.42
CA MET A 157 -8.99 2.15 -7.39
C MET A 157 -9.62 0.97 -6.66
N VAL A 158 -9.58 1.02 -5.33
CA VAL A 158 -10.24 0.08 -4.44
C VAL A 158 -11.43 0.78 -3.79
N ASP A 159 -12.57 0.08 -3.70
CA ASP A 159 -13.69 0.56 -2.90
C ASP A 159 -13.24 0.78 -1.44
N SER A 160 -13.58 1.94 -0.89
CA SER A 160 -13.24 2.30 0.49
C SER A 160 -13.71 1.28 1.53
N GLN A 161 -14.77 0.50 1.26
CA GLN A 161 -15.31 -0.54 2.14
C GLN A 161 -14.58 -1.88 2.05
N LYS A 162 -13.78 -2.08 1.00
CA LYS A 162 -13.05 -3.33 0.74
C LYS A 162 -11.54 -3.18 0.86
N THR A 163 -11.07 -1.99 1.24
CA THR A 163 -9.64 -1.67 1.25
C THR A 163 -8.89 -2.52 2.28
N GLY A 164 -9.47 -2.75 3.47
CA GLY A 164 -8.90 -3.65 4.48
C GLY A 164 -8.71 -5.08 3.99
N GLN A 165 -9.71 -5.65 3.33
CA GLN A 165 -9.62 -7.00 2.74
C GLN A 165 -8.52 -7.05 1.67
N ALA A 166 -8.49 -6.08 0.75
CA ALA A 166 -7.51 -6.04 -0.34
C ALA A 166 -6.05 -6.02 0.18
N VAL A 167 -5.77 -5.22 1.23
CA VAL A 167 -4.42 -5.18 1.80
C VAL A 167 -4.05 -6.46 2.56
N ILE A 168 -5.02 -7.10 3.23
CA ILE A 168 -4.79 -8.40 3.87
C ILE A 168 -4.49 -9.49 2.85
N SER A 169 -5.27 -9.60 1.77
CA SER A 169 -5.04 -10.60 0.72
C SER A 169 -3.67 -10.41 0.05
N LEU A 170 -3.23 -9.16 -0.14
CA LEU A 170 -1.88 -8.87 -0.65
C LEU A 170 -0.78 -9.19 0.37
N ARG A 171 -1.01 -8.94 1.67
CA ARG A 171 -0.09 -9.33 2.74
C ARG A 171 0.06 -10.85 2.86
N GLN A 172 -1.03 -11.60 2.68
CA GLN A 172 -1.05 -13.07 2.73
C GLN A 172 -0.54 -13.72 1.43
N GLY A 173 -0.43 -12.94 0.33
CA GLY A 173 -0.03 -13.46 -0.97
C GLY A 173 -1.10 -14.33 -1.64
N ASP A 174 -2.35 -14.23 -1.15
CA ASP A 174 -3.46 -15.09 -1.54
C ASP A 174 -4.05 -14.70 -2.89
N ASP A 175 -3.96 -13.43 -3.27
CA ASP A 175 -4.57 -12.92 -4.50
C ASP A 175 -3.65 -12.03 -5.32
N GLY A 176 -3.59 -12.35 -6.62
CA GLY A 176 -2.92 -11.50 -7.61
C GLY A 176 -3.73 -10.27 -7.99
N TYR A 177 -3.05 -9.28 -8.57
CA TYR A 177 -3.61 -7.99 -9.00
C TYR A 177 -4.98 -8.06 -9.70
N GLU A 178 -5.16 -8.97 -10.68
CA GLU A 178 -6.43 -9.08 -11.42
C GLU A 178 -7.60 -9.59 -10.57
N ASN A 179 -7.31 -10.41 -9.55
CA ASN A 179 -8.33 -10.89 -8.62
C ASN A 179 -8.73 -9.77 -7.66
N VAL A 180 -7.76 -9.06 -7.08
CA VAL A 180 -8.03 -7.92 -6.19
C VAL A 180 -8.83 -6.85 -6.92
N LYS A 181 -8.49 -6.55 -8.18
CA LYS A 181 -9.23 -5.61 -9.03
C LYS A 181 -10.68 -6.06 -9.27
N LYS A 182 -10.93 -7.34 -9.59
CA LYS A 182 -12.29 -7.87 -9.78
C LYS A 182 -13.13 -7.74 -8.51
N SER A 183 -12.55 -8.10 -7.36
CA SER A 183 -13.20 -7.96 -6.06
C SER A 183 -13.51 -6.50 -5.70
N SER A 184 -12.72 -5.56 -6.22
CA SER A 184 -12.89 -4.11 -6.05
C SER A 184 -13.96 -3.50 -6.97
N VAL A 185 -14.24 -4.11 -8.12
CA VAL A 185 -15.20 -3.61 -9.13
C VAL A 185 -16.58 -4.27 -9.01
N MET A 186 -16.74 -5.31 -8.18
CA MET A 186 -17.99 -6.06 -8.00
C MET A 186 -18.71 -5.80 -6.66
N ALA A 187 -18.94 -4.56 -6.25
CA ALA A 187 -20.00 -4.22 -5.28
C ALA A 187 -20.81 -3.02 -5.79
#